data_AF-A0A4P5XFE8-F1
#
_entry.id   AF-A0A4P5XFE8-F1
#
_cell.length_a   1.000
_cell.length_b   1.000
_cell.length_c   1.000
_cell.angle_alpha   90.00
_cell.angle_beta   90.00
_cell.angle_gamma   90.00
#
_symmetry.space_group_name_H-M   'P 1'
#
loop_
_entity.id
_entity.type
_entity.pdbx_description
1 polymer ?
#
loop_
_entity_poly.entity_id
_entity_poly.type
_entity_poly.pdbx_seq_one_letter_code
_entity_poly.pdbx_strand_id
1 'polypeptide(L)'
;MPTTPHCPRCDYDLQGQLATWHPQGPTADDAHCPTDGLCSECGLSFEWRFAMHPELAGVAWFVECQKNKRTRLSVPLTTIRAWLAPLFWRRIKLETPFKPHRTAWWLLWTTLLLPALIFIFTFYASATYNALNPPITFTIVGGVATPTTPPIPANAEDFFDAVYRTSSDLLYQVVPEINDITNLSRTRSWIIAAFISFMGFPLMLFLFPFTRAQSKVRKRHIFRAAAYSLAPIPLIFLSTAISLVPSTTLMMWFPRGSIYSLATFNLLSTSAPTWRFEWIIALAWFFLWWLCALKIGFRMRDWLAALLAMSAPVIVATVLLISFRDAFLFYFRLW
;
A
#
# COMPACT_ATOMS: atom_id res chain seq x y z
N MET A 1 -17.49 -12.33 -30.84
CA MET A 1 -17.29 -13.79 -30.99
C MET A 1 -17.30 -14.40 -29.60
N PRO A 2 -18.04 -15.50 -29.36
CA PRO A 2 -18.02 -16.19 -28.07
C PRO A 2 -16.60 -16.68 -27.80
N THR A 3 -16.04 -16.30 -26.66
CA THR A 3 -14.73 -16.79 -26.23
C THR A 3 -14.86 -18.23 -25.75
N THR A 4 -13.91 -19.07 -26.13
CA THR A 4 -13.79 -20.43 -25.61
C THR A 4 -13.74 -20.38 -24.07
N PRO A 5 -14.60 -21.12 -23.35
CA PRO A 5 -14.62 -21.04 -21.90
C PRO A 5 -13.35 -21.68 -21.35
N HIS A 6 -12.59 -20.93 -20.56
CA HIS A 6 -11.39 -21.41 -19.86
C HIS A 6 -11.60 -21.32 -18.35
N CYS A 7 -11.00 -22.26 -17.61
CA CYS A 7 -11.02 -22.20 -16.16
C CYS A 7 -10.37 -20.89 -15.66
N PRO A 8 -11.05 -20.09 -14.83
CA PRO A 8 -10.53 -18.79 -14.39
C PRO A 8 -9.26 -18.91 -13.55
N ARG A 9 -9.05 -20.04 -12.85
CA ARG A 9 -7.87 -20.31 -12.01
C ARG A 9 -6.66 -20.79 -12.79
N CYS A 10 -6.83 -21.86 -13.57
CA CYS A 10 -5.72 -22.60 -14.20
C CYS A 10 -5.64 -22.50 -15.73
N ASP A 11 -6.62 -21.86 -16.37
CA ASP A 11 -6.72 -21.71 -17.84
C ASP A 11 -7.04 -22.99 -18.62
N TYR A 12 -7.35 -24.11 -17.93
CA TYR A 12 -7.77 -25.34 -18.58
C TYR A 12 -8.99 -25.10 -19.49
N ASP A 13 -8.97 -25.70 -20.67
CA ASP A 13 -10.05 -25.62 -21.64
C ASP A 13 -11.28 -26.39 -21.16
N LEU A 14 -12.42 -25.70 -21.08
CA LEU A 14 -13.68 -26.26 -20.59
C LEU A 14 -14.62 -26.66 -21.73
N GLN A 15 -14.20 -26.55 -23.00
CA GLN A 15 -15.04 -26.93 -24.14
C GLN A 15 -15.55 -28.37 -24.07
N GLY A 16 -14.72 -29.31 -23.62
CA GLY A 16 -15.14 -30.71 -23.46
C GLY A 16 -16.29 -30.88 -22.46
N GLN A 17 -16.29 -30.11 -21.36
CA GLN A 17 -17.39 -30.11 -20.40
C GLN A 17 -18.62 -29.35 -20.92
N LEU A 18 -18.41 -28.32 -21.74
CA LEU A 18 -19.50 -27.58 -22.36
C LEU A 18 -20.21 -28.42 -23.44
N ALA A 19 -19.46 -29.22 -24.19
CA ALA A 19 -20.00 -30.09 -25.23
C ALA A 19 -20.96 -31.16 -24.69
N THR A 20 -20.84 -31.56 -23.42
CA THR A 20 -21.75 -32.54 -22.80
C THR A 20 -23.10 -31.95 -22.40
N TRP A 21 -23.28 -30.63 -22.46
CA TRP A 21 -24.56 -29.97 -22.11
C TRP A 21 -25.65 -30.17 -23.16
N HIS A 22 -25.24 -30.35 -24.41
CA HIS A 22 -26.11 -30.64 -25.52
C HIS A 22 -25.84 -32.07 -25.97
N PRO A 23 -26.59 -33.07 -25.47
CA PRO A 23 -26.43 -34.43 -25.95
C PRO A 23 -26.62 -34.42 -27.48
N GLN A 24 -25.71 -35.09 -28.19
CA GLN A 24 -25.79 -35.22 -29.65
C GLN A 24 -27.00 -36.10 -29.99
N GLY A 25 -28.15 -35.47 -30.21
CA GLY A 25 -29.42 -36.11 -30.54
C GLY A 25 -30.36 -35.15 -31.28
N PRO A 26 -31.37 -35.66 -32.00
CA PRO A 26 -32.28 -34.85 -32.81
C PRO A 26 -33.24 -33.97 -32.00
N THR A 27 -33.37 -34.21 -30.69
CA THR A 27 -34.28 -33.49 -29.78
C THR A 27 -33.50 -32.73 -28.72
N ALA A 28 -33.76 -31.43 -28.61
CA ALA A 28 -33.12 -30.55 -27.62
C ALA A 28 -33.62 -30.76 -26.18
N ASP A 29 -34.51 -31.73 -25.97
CA ASP A 29 -35.28 -31.93 -24.74
C ASP A 29 -34.42 -32.39 -23.55
N ASP A 30 -33.23 -32.96 -23.80
CA ASP A 30 -32.28 -33.42 -22.77
C ASP A 30 -31.12 -32.44 -22.50
N ALA A 31 -31.19 -31.21 -23.02
CA ALA A 31 -30.13 -30.22 -22.80
C ALA A 31 -30.10 -29.75 -21.34
N HIS A 32 -29.04 -30.09 -20.60
CA HIS A 32 -28.80 -29.62 -19.24
C HIS A 32 -27.73 -28.53 -19.23
N CYS A 33 -28.13 -27.30 -18.89
CA CYS A 33 -27.23 -26.15 -18.71
C CYS A 33 -27.02 -25.89 -17.20
N PRO A 34 -26.05 -26.55 -16.54
CA PRO A 34 -25.80 -26.34 -15.12
C PRO A 34 -25.32 -24.91 -14.86
N THR A 35 -25.83 -24.29 -13.79
CA THR A 35 -25.39 -22.95 -13.36
C THR A 35 -23.96 -22.97 -12.81
N ASP A 36 -23.59 -24.07 -12.15
CA ASP A 36 -22.31 -24.27 -11.49
C ASP A 36 -21.46 -25.32 -12.22
N GLY A 37 -20.15 -25.09 -12.25
CA GLY A 37 -19.16 -25.95 -12.88
C GLY A 37 -18.04 -26.30 -11.91
N LEU A 38 -17.42 -27.46 -12.13
CA LEU A 38 -16.22 -27.91 -11.44
C LEU A 38 -15.11 -28.17 -12.45
N CYS A 39 -14.00 -27.47 -12.31
CA CYS A 39 -12.84 -27.70 -13.17
C CYS A 39 -12.22 -29.06 -12.85
N SER A 40 -12.18 -29.97 -13.83
CA SER A 40 -11.59 -31.31 -13.68
C SER A 40 -10.10 -31.27 -13.33
N GLU A 41 -9.38 -30.21 -13.74
CA GLU A 41 -7.96 -30.05 -13.47
C GLU A 41 -7.64 -29.54 -12.06
N CYS A 42 -8.27 -28.44 -11.64
CA CYS A 42 -7.89 -27.75 -10.41
C CYS A 42 -8.92 -27.84 -9.29
N GLY A 43 -10.07 -28.49 -9.54
CA GLY A 43 -11.15 -28.64 -8.58
C GLY A 43 -11.84 -27.32 -8.18
N LEU A 44 -11.63 -26.23 -8.92
CA LEU A 44 -12.30 -24.96 -8.64
C LEU A 44 -13.78 -25.08 -9.01
N SER A 45 -14.66 -24.73 -8.07
CA SER A 45 -16.06 -24.43 -8.35
C SER A 45 -16.24 -23.00 -8.86
N PHE A 46 -16.97 -22.84 -9.97
CA PHE A 46 -17.25 -21.56 -10.62
C PHE A 46 -18.66 -21.54 -11.22
N GLU A 47 -19.18 -20.36 -11.52
CA GLU A 47 -20.46 -20.23 -12.21
C GLU A 47 -20.22 -20.12 -13.71
N TRP A 48 -20.88 -20.95 -14.51
CA TRP A 48 -20.64 -21.00 -15.96
C TRP A 48 -20.95 -19.69 -16.68
N ARG A 49 -21.96 -18.95 -16.22
CA ARG A 49 -22.28 -17.62 -16.76
C ARG A 49 -21.06 -16.68 -16.74
N PHE A 50 -20.21 -16.77 -15.72
CA PHE A 50 -19.02 -15.93 -15.59
C PHE A 50 -17.81 -16.49 -16.33
N ALA A 51 -17.73 -17.80 -16.51
CA ALA A 51 -16.70 -18.42 -17.36
C ALA A 51 -16.92 -18.09 -18.84
N MET A 52 -18.18 -18.09 -19.30
CA MET A 52 -18.55 -17.75 -20.68
C MET A 52 -18.58 -16.23 -20.93
N HIS A 53 -19.03 -15.46 -19.94
CA HIS A 53 -19.12 -14.00 -20.01
C HIS A 53 -18.42 -13.32 -18.81
N PRO A 54 -17.07 -13.23 -18.82
CA PRO A 54 -16.30 -12.63 -17.73
C PRO A 54 -16.71 -11.18 -17.41
N GLU A 55 -17.25 -10.45 -18.38
CA GLU A 55 -17.77 -9.09 -18.20
C GLU A 55 -18.93 -8.99 -17.21
N LEU A 56 -19.68 -10.08 -16.98
CA LEU A 56 -20.77 -10.14 -16.00
C LEU A 56 -20.25 -10.30 -14.57
N ALA A 57 -19.03 -10.80 -14.38
CA ALA A 57 -18.36 -10.89 -13.08
C ALA A 57 -17.82 -9.53 -12.59
N GLY A 58 -18.15 -8.45 -13.28
CA GLY A 58 -17.71 -7.10 -12.98
C GLY A 58 -18.32 -6.54 -11.70
N VAL A 59 -17.49 -5.93 -10.86
CA VAL A 59 -17.91 -5.30 -9.61
C VAL A 59 -17.93 -3.78 -9.77
N ALA A 60 -19.06 -3.14 -9.46
CA ALA A 60 -19.33 -1.73 -9.76
C ALA A 60 -18.43 -0.71 -9.02
N TRP A 61 -17.74 -1.08 -7.95
CA TRP A 61 -16.76 -0.21 -7.29
C TRP A 61 -15.31 -0.52 -7.69
N PHE A 62 -15.07 -1.64 -8.37
CA PHE A 62 -13.73 -2.14 -8.64
C PHE A 62 -13.16 -1.51 -9.92
N VAL A 63 -11.96 -0.92 -9.82
CA VAL A 63 -11.31 -0.15 -10.89
C VAL A 63 -11.11 -0.95 -12.18
N GLU A 64 -10.83 -2.26 -12.09
CA GLU A 64 -10.60 -3.10 -13.27
C GLU A 64 -11.89 -3.36 -14.07
N CYS A 65 -13.07 -3.25 -13.45
CA CYS A 65 -14.35 -3.66 -14.05
C CYS A 65 -15.10 -2.52 -14.77
N GLN A 66 -14.76 -1.26 -14.52
CA GLN A 66 -15.54 -0.11 -14.99
C GLN A 66 -15.59 0.05 -16.51
N LYS A 67 -16.75 0.19 -17.15
CA LYS A 67 -16.78 0.39 -18.61
C LYS A 67 -16.60 1.88 -19.01
N ASN A 68 -17.05 2.82 -18.19
CA ASN A 68 -17.20 4.23 -18.58
C ASN A 68 -16.16 5.18 -17.94
N LYS A 69 -15.80 6.26 -18.65
CA LYS A 69 -14.88 7.33 -18.16
C LYS A 69 -15.38 8.08 -16.92
N ARG A 70 -16.69 8.05 -16.63
CA ARG A 70 -17.32 8.70 -15.45
C ARG A 70 -16.99 8.02 -14.11
N THR A 71 -16.05 7.09 -14.07
CA THR A 71 -15.80 6.21 -12.92
C THR A 71 -14.54 6.60 -12.14
N ARG A 72 -14.25 7.91 -12.05
CA ARG A 72 -13.16 8.45 -11.21
C ARG A 72 -13.28 8.01 -9.75
N LEU A 73 -14.51 7.79 -9.26
CA LEU A 73 -14.78 7.31 -7.91
C LEU A 73 -14.39 5.83 -7.68
N SER A 74 -14.14 5.04 -8.72
CA SER A 74 -13.76 3.63 -8.54
C SER A 74 -12.37 3.47 -7.91
N VAL A 75 -11.46 4.43 -8.12
CA VAL A 75 -10.11 4.41 -7.55
C VAL A 75 -10.14 4.57 -6.02
N PRO A 76 -10.75 5.63 -5.45
CA PRO A 76 -10.84 5.75 -3.99
C PRO A 76 -11.68 4.63 -3.38
N LEU A 77 -12.79 4.21 -4.01
CA LEU A 77 -13.60 3.10 -3.51
C LEU A 77 -12.83 1.77 -3.51
N THR A 78 -12.04 1.49 -4.55
CA THR A 78 -11.18 0.29 -4.60
C THR A 78 -10.14 0.35 -3.48
N THR A 79 -9.54 1.51 -3.24
CA THR A 79 -8.55 1.72 -2.16
C THR A 79 -9.16 1.42 -0.78
N ILE A 80 -10.30 2.04 -0.48
CA ILE A 80 -11.02 1.85 0.79
C ILE A 80 -11.45 0.38 0.96
N ARG A 81 -11.95 -0.26 -0.08
CA ARG A 81 -12.37 -1.67 0.00
C ARG A 81 -11.18 -2.62 0.09
N ALA A 82 -10.05 -2.29 -0.53
CA ALA A 82 -8.82 -3.07 -0.41
C ALA A 82 -8.30 -3.04 1.04
N TRP A 83 -8.57 -2.01 1.85
CA TRP A 83 -8.28 -1.99 3.28
C TRP A 83 -9.12 -2.96 4.12
N LEU A 84 -10.10 -3.63 3.53
CA LEU A 84 -10.90 -4.66 4.21
C LEU A 84 -10.71 -5.98 3.48
N ALA A 85 -9.54 -6.62 3.69
CA ALA A 85 -9.09 -7.77 2.91
C ALA A 85 -10.13 -8.90 2.82
N PRO A 86 -10.81 -9.30 3.91
CA PRO A 86 -11.84 -10.34 3.82
C PRO A 86 -13.03 -9.92 2.94
N LEU A 87 -13.46 -8.66 3.01
CA LEU A 87 -14.57 -8.15 2.21
C LEU A 87 -14.19 -7.97 0.74
N PHE A 88 -12.96 -7.54 0.48
CA PHE A 88 -12.40 -7.44 -0.85
C PHE A 88 -12.42 -8.81 -1.55
N TRP A 89 -11.82 -9.83 -0.93
CA TRP A 89 -11.71 -11.17 -1.51
C TRP A 89 -13.04 -11.94 -1.56
N ARG A 90 -14.02 -11.61 -0.70
CA ARG A 90 -15.39 -12.16 -0.84
C ARG A 90 -16.13 -11.64 -2.08
N ARG A 91 -15.77 -10.45 -2.58
CA ARG A 91 -16.45 -9.81 -3.71
C ARG A 91 -15.67 -9.95 -5.02
N ILE A 92 -14.35 -9.89 -4.98
CA ILE A 92 -13.48 -10.07 -6.14
C ILE A 92 -13.19 -11.56 -6.30
N LYS A 93 -13.85 -12.18 -7.28
CA LYS A 93 -13.67 -13.60 -7.59
C LYS A 93 -12.60 -13.78 -8.70
N LEU A 94 -12.19 -15.02 -8.96
CA LEU A 94 -11.19 -15.34 -10.01
C LEU A 94 -11.71 -15.09 -11.43
N GLU A 95 -13.03 -15.09 -11.60
CA GLU A 95 -13.76 -14.79 -12.82
C GLU A 95 -13.75 -13.29 -13.14
N THR A 96 -13.50 -12.43 -12.14
CA THR A 96 -13.51 -10.97 -12.31
C THR A 96 -12.42 -10.57 -13.33
N PRO A 97 -12.77 -9.82 -14.40
CA PRO A 97 -11.89 -9.58 -15.53
C PRO A 97 -10.66 -8.78 -15.13
N PHE A 98 -9.49 -9.17 -15.64
CA PHE A 98 -8.21 -8.53 -15.34
C PHE A 98 -7.81 -7.54 -16.43
N LYS A 99 -7.52 -6.29 -16.03
CA LYS A 99 -7.10 -5.21 -16.95
C LYS A 99 -5.82 -4.55 -16.43
N PRO A 100 -4.63 -4.97 -16.91
CA PRO A 100 -3.35 -4.59 -16.32
C PRO A 100 -3.09 -3.08 -16.31
N HIS A 101 -3.48 -2.37 -17.38
CA HIS A 101 -3.33 -0.90 -17.45
C HIS A 101 -4.10 -0.17 -16.34
N ARG A 102 -5.22 -0.73 -15.87
CA ARG A 102 -6.02 -0.13 -14.78
C ARG A 102 -5.47 -0.43 -13.41
N THR A 103 -4.95 -1.65 -13.23
CA THR A 103 -4.19 -2.01 -12.05
C THR A 103 -2.95 -1.11 -11.93
N ALA A 104 -2.24 -0.86 -13.04
CA ALA A 104 -1.11 0.07 -13.09
C ALA A 104 -1.52 1.51 -12.76
N TRP A 105 -2.66 1.99 -13.29
CA TRP A 105 -3.21 3.30 -12.93
C TRP A 105 -3.55 3.40 -11.44
N TRP A 106 -4.19 2.37 -10.88
CA TRP A 106 -4.51 2.34 -9.45
C TRP A 106 -3.24 2.28 -8.59
N LEU A 107 -2.21 1.56 -9.02
CA LEU A 107 -0.89 1.54 -8.36
C LEU A 107 -0.27 2.92 -8.38
N LEU A 108 -0.15 3.56 -9.55
CA LEU A 108 0.38 4.92 -9.68
C LEU A 108 -0.36 5.89 -8.76
N TRP A 109 -1.69 5.79 -8.72
CA TRP A 109 -2.50 6.62 -7.85
C TRP A 109 -2.19 6.39 -6.36
N THR A 110 -2.16 5.12 -5.94
CA THR A 110 -2.05 4.72 -4.52
C THR A 110 -0.64 4.87 -3.98
N THR A 111 0.40 4.61 -4.79
CA THR A 111 1.79 4.60 -4.33
C THR A 111 2.53 5.90 -4.60
N LEU A 112 2.05 6.73 -5.55
CA LEU A 112 2.73 7.97 -5.92
C LEU A 112 1.82 9.19 -5.76
N LEU A 113 0.72 9.28 -6.51
CA LEU A 113 -0.06 10.52 -6.59
C LEU A 113 -0.71 10.89 -5.26
N LEU A 114 -1.39 9.95 -4.61
CA LEU A 114 -2.07 10.21 -3.34
C LEU A 114 -1.08 10.51 -2.20
N PRO A 115 0.01 9.74 -1.99
CA PRO A 115 1.07 10.12 -1.05
C PRO A 115 1.67 11.51 -1.32
N ALA A 116 1.93 11.85 -2.58
CA ALA A 116 2.45 13.18 -2.95
C ALA A 116 1.45 14.29 -2.59
N LEU A 117 0.16 14.10 -2.88
CA LEU A 117 -0.88 15.06 -2.51
C LEU A 117 -1.02 15.21 -0.99
N ILE A 118 -0.96 14.11 -0.22
CA ILE A 118 -0.96 14.14 1.25
C ILE A 118 0.23 14.97 1.74
N PHE A 119 1.43 14.68 1.23
CA PHE A 119 2.65 15.39 1.61
C PHE A 119 2.54 16.88 1.32
N ILE A 120 2.20 17.26 0.09
CA ILE A 120 2.00 18.65 -0.34
C ILE A 120 0.97 19.34 0.57
N PHE A 121 -0.19 18.71 0.80
CA PHE A 121 -1.22 19.28 1.66
C PHE A 121 -0.73 19.51 3.08
N THR A 122 -0.09 18.51 3.70
CA THR A 122 0.43 18.64 5.08
C THR A 122 1.54 19.67 5.19
N PHE A 123 2.38 19.81 4.16
CA PHE A 123 3.43 20.81 4.09
C PHE A 123 2.84 22.23 4.06
N TYR A 124 1.86 22.49 3.19
CA TYR A 124 1.18 23.79 3.13
C TYR A 124 0.35 24.08 4.37
N ALA A 125 -0.31 23.07 4.96
CA ALA A 125 -1.05 23.21 6.22
C ALA A 125 -0.10 23.60 7.37
N SER A 126 1.08 22.97 7.45
CA SER A 126 2.11 23.33 8.43
C SER A 126 2.61 24.76 8.20
N ALA A 127 3.00 25.11 6.96
CA ALA A 127 3.46 26.47 6.64
C ALA A 127 2.40 27.54 6.99
N THR A 128 1.12 27.28 6.68
CA THR A 128 -0.01 28.15 7.04
C THR A 128 -0.16 28.29 8.55
N TYR A 129 -0.12 27.18 9.27
CA TYR A 129 -0.22 27.19 10.73
C TYR A 129 0.89 28.05 11.35
N ASN A 130 2.13 27.89 10.89
CA ASN A 130 3.28 28.62 11.39
C ASN A 130 3.27 30.09 10.98
N ALA A 131 2.77 30.44 9.79
CA ALA A 131 2.59 31.83 9.38
C ALA A 131 1.56 32.57 10.26
N LEU A 132 0.48 31.88 10.67
CA LEU A 132 -0.53 32.44 11.58
C LEU A 132 -0.07 32.44 13.04
N ASN A 133 0.91 31.59 13.38
CA ASN A 133 1.44 31.45 14.72
C ASN A 133 2.98 31.52 14.68
N PRO A 134 3.52 32.69 14.34
CA PRO A 134 4.95 32.80 14.12
C PRO A 134 5.71 32.50 15.42
N PRO A 135 6.86 31.80 15.31
CA PRO A 135 7.66 31.47 16.48
C PRO A 135 8.12 32.72 17.22
N ILE A 136 8.18 32.65 18.55
CA ILE A 136 8.73 33.73 19.37
C ILE A 136 10.22 33.83 19.05
N THR A 137 10.61 34.94 18.43
CA THR A 137 12.01 35.26 18.19
C THR A 137 12.54 36.10 19.36
N PHE A 138 13.84 36.00 19.65
CA PHE A 138 14.47 36.84 20.66
C PHE A 138 15.46 37.77 19.98
N THR A 139 15.27 39.07 20.18
CA THR A 139 16.23 40.10 19.76
C THR A 139 17.08 40.49 20.95
N ILE A 140 18.40 40.51 20.79
CA ILE A 140 19.33 40.91 21.86
C ILE A 140 19.75 42.35 21.61
N VAL A 141 19.27 43.28 22.43
CA VAL A 141 19.63 44.70 22.38
C VAL A 141 20.26 45.07 23.71
N GLY A 142 21.52 45.49 23.71
CA GLY A 142 22.25 45.85 24.93
C GLY A 142 22.46 44.69 25.92
N GLY A 143 22.49 43.44 25.44
CA GLY A 143 22.65 42.24 26.28
C GLY A 143 21.35 41.73 26.92
N VAL A 144 20.21 42.40 26.69
CA VAL A 144 18.89 41.92 27.14
C VAL A 144 18.18 41.25 25.96
N ALA A 145 17.70 40.02 26.18
CA ALA A 145 16.90 39.28 25.21
C ALA A 145 15.43 39.68 25.35
N THR A 146 14.87 40.37 24.35
CA THR A 146 13.45 40.74 24.30
C THR A 146 12.70 39.82 23.34
N PRO A 147 11.59 39.18 23.76
CA PRO A 147 10.76 38.40 22.86
C PRO A 147 10.07 39.33 21.85
N THR A 148 10.26 39.06 20.58
CA THR A 148 9.61 39.72 19.45
C THR A 148 8.71 38.71 18.75
N THR A 149 7.41 38.93 18.80
CA THR A 149 6.43 38.21 17.98
C THR A 149 6.32 38.92 16.63
N PRO A 150 6.58 38.24 15.51
CA PRO A 150 6.30 38.81 14.19
C PRO A 150 4.84 39.25 14.11
N PRO A 151 4.54 40.40 13.48
CA PRO A 151 3.18 40.84 13.31
C PRO A 151 2.39 39.79 12.51
N ILE A 152 1.15 39.52 12.93
CA ILE A 152 0.23 38.68 12.17
C ILE A 152 -0.01 39.37 10.81
N PRO A 153 0.02 38.64 9.68
CA PRO A 153 -0.24 39.21 8.37
C PRO A 153 -1.55 39.99 8.34
N ALA A 154 -1.50 41.27 7.96
CA ALA A 154 -2.66 42.16 8.01
C ALA A 154 -3.61 41.98 6.81
N ASN A 155 -3.09 41.43 5.71
CA ASN A 155 -3.81 41.21 4.47
C ASN A 155 -3.41 39.88 3.80
N ALA A 156 -4.08 39.53 2.70
CA ALA A 156 -3.84 38.28 1.99
C ALA A 156 -2.45 38.19 1.35
N GLU A 157 -1.90 39.30 0.87
CA GLU A 157 -0.57 39.35 0.26
C GLU A 157 0.52 39.03 1.29
N ASP A 158 0.48 39.71 2.44
CA ASP A 158 1.37 39.45 3.59
C ASP A 158 1.25 37.99 4.06
N PHE A 159 0.04 37.41 4.01
CA PHE A 159 -0.20 36.03 4.41
C PHE A 159 0.46 35.04 3.43
N PHE A 160 0.25 35.20 2.12
CA PHE A 160 0.86 34.33 1.12
C PHE A 160 2.39 34.44 1.12
N ASP A 161 2.91 35.63 1.34
CA ASP A 161 4.35 35.86 1.47
C ASP A 161 4.91 35.20 2.75
N ALA A 162 4.22 35.31 3.89
CA ALA A 162 4.60 34.61 5.11
C ALA A 162 4.57 33.07 4.95
N VAL A 163 3.56 32.53 4.27
CA VAL A 163 3.48 31.10 3.94
C VAL A 163 4.64 30.69 3.03
N TYR A 164 4.94 31.49 1.99
CA TYR A 164 6.04 31.23 1.06
C TYR A 164 7.39 31.20 1.78
N ARG A 165 7.72 32.22 2.59
CA ARG A 165 8.98 32.27 3.37
C ARG A 165 9.10 31.09 4.32
N THR A 166 8.04 30.81 5.08
CA THR A 166 8.03 29.68 6.03
C THR A 166 8.19 28.34 5.32
N SER A 167 7.56 28.18 4.16
CA SER A 167 7.69 26.98 3.34
C SER A 167 9.12 26.81 2.81
N SER A 168 9.75 27.90 2.37
CA SER A 168 11.15 27.92 1.93
C SER A 168 12.07 27.50 3.09
N ASP A 169 11.90 28.10 4.27
CA ASP A 169 12.71 27.78 5.45
C ASP A 169 12.54 26.32 5.90
N LEU A 170 11.30 25.81 5.91
CA LEU A 170 11.02 24.39 6.17
C LEU A 170 11.73 23.49 5.16
N LEU A 171 11.70 23.83 3.88
CA LEU A 171 12.34 23.03 2.83
C LEU A 171 13.86 23.04 2.98
N TYR A 172 14.46 24.19 3.31
CA TYR A 172 15.89 24.30 3.62
C TYR A 172 16.29 23.51 4.87
N GLN A 173 15.43 23.40 5.88
CA GLN A 173 15.69 22.60 7.09
C GLN A 173 15.52 21.09 6.85
N VAL A 174 14.57 20.70 6.00
CA VAL A 174 14.31 19.30 5.65
C VAL A 174 15.44 18.71 4.80
N VAL A 175 16.11 19.50 3.94
CA VAL A 175 17.17 18.99 3.04
C VAL A 175 18.37 18.38 3.81
N PRO A 176 18.96 19.02 4.84
CA PRO A 176 19.98 18.41 5.70
C PRO A 176 19.49 17.17 6.45
N GLU A 177 18.26 17.17 6.97
CA GLU A 177 17.69 15.99 7.61
C GLU A 177 17.48 14.83 6.64
N ILE A 178 17.11 15.10 5.37
CA ILE A 178 17.08 14.08 4.31
C ILE A 178 18.48 13.50 4.10
N ASN A 179 19.52 14.35 4.10
CA ASN A 179 20.90 13.88 4.02
C ASN A 179 21.28 13.03 5.25
N ASP A 180 20.81 13.36 6.45
CA ASP A 180 20.99 12.51 7.64
C ASP A 180 20.14 11.22 7.62
N ILE A 181 18.96 11.24 7.00
CA ILE A 181 18.15 10.04 6.72
C ILE A 181 18.91 9.10 5.78
N THR A 182 19.71 9.63 4.85
CA THR A 182 20.62 8.78 4.07
C THR A 182 21.72 8.17 4.95
N ASN A 183 22.17 8.82 6.03
CA ASN A 183 23.13 8.28 7.00
C ASN A 183 22.52 7.33 8.06
N LEU A 184 21.19 7.19 8.12
CA LEU A 184 20.50 6.25 9.01
C LEU A 184 20.50 4.84 8.41
N SER A 185 21.65 4.19 8.51
CA SER A 185 21.81 2.73 8.45
C SER A 185 20.73 1.95 9.22
N ARG A 186 20.21 2.52 10.32
CA ARG A 186 19.07 1.98 11.08
C ARG A 186 17.76 2.00 10.27
N THR A 187 17.45 3.06 9.52
CA THR A 187 16.23 3.14 8.71
C THR A 187 16.35 2.25 7.46
N ARG A 188 17.55 2.16 6.89
CA ARG A 188 17.83 1.31 5.72
C ARG A 188 17.49 -0.16 5.97
N SER A 189 17.83 -0.74 7.12
CA SER A 189 17.54 -2.16 7.40
C SER A 189 16.05 -2.47 7.48
N TRP A 190 15.24 -1.56 8.04
CA TRP A 190 13.78 -1.73 8.09
C TRP A 190 13.13 -1.59 6.71
N ILE A 191 13.61 -0.65 5.88
CA ILE A 191 13.13 -0.51 4.50
C ILE A 191 13.46 -1.77 3.71
N ILE A 192 14.66 -2.33 3.86
CA ILE A 192 15.05 -3.59 3.22
C ILE A 192 14.18 -4.76 3.72
N ALA A 193 13.97 -4.89 5.04
CA ALA A 193 13.10 -5.91 5.61
C ALA A 193 11.66 -5.81 5.07
N ALA A 194 11.12 -4.60 5.03
CA ALA A 194 9.81 -4.34 4.46
C ALA A 194 9.77 -4.70 2.97
N PHE A 195 10.74 -4.25 2.18
CA PHE A 195 10.81 -4.56 0.75
C PHE A 195 10.86 -6.07 0.50
N ILE A 196 11.70 -6.80 1.24
CA ILE A 196 11.77 -8.27 1.21
C ILE A 196 10.41 -8.87 1.60
N SER A 197 9.72 -8.31 2.59
CA SER A 197 8.39 -8.78 3.00
C SER A 197 7.36 -8.60 1.87
N PHE A 198 7.26 -7.38 1.33
CA PHE A 198 6.29 -7.00 0.31
C PHE A 198 6.53 -7.73 -1.02
N MET A 199 7.79 -7.89 -1.42
CA MET A 199 8.15 -8.55 -2.68
C MET A 199 8.33 -10.06 -2.55
N GLY A 200 8.75 -10.55 -1.39
CA GLY A 200 9.05 -11.97 -1.17
C GLY A 200 7.84 -12.86 -1.41
N PHE A 201 6.67 -12.48 -0.89
CA PHE A 201 5.43 -13.24 -1.08
C PHE A 201 5.06 -13.41 -2.57
N PRO A 202 4.86 -12.33 -3.35
CA PRO A 202 4.53 -12.49 -4.76
C PRO A 202 5.65 -13.16 -5.55
N LEU A 203 6.92 -12.84 -5.29
CA LEU A 203 8.05 -13.47 -5.97
C LEU A 203 8.11 -14.98 -5.73
N MET A 204 7.85 -15.45 -4.50
CA MET A 204 7.79 -16.89 -4.20
C MET A 204 6.70 -17.61 -5.03
N LEU A 205 5.55 -16.97 -5.26
CA LEU A 205 4.49 -17.54 -6.10
C LEU A 205 4.78 -17.42 -7.61
N PHE A 206 5.56 -16.42 -8.03
CA PHE A 206 5.95 -16.25 -9.43
C PHE A 206 7.11 -17.16 -9.85
N LEU A 207 8.11 -17.29 -9.00
CA LEU A 207 9.41 -17.89 -9.33
C LEU A 207 9.47 -19.39 -9.05
N PHE A 208 8.72 -19.91 -8.07
CA PHE A 208 8.80 -21.33 -7.73
C PHE A 208 7.83 -22.15 -8.59
N PRO A 209 8.31 -22.94 -9.56
CA PRO A 209 7.45 -23.74 -10.43
C PRO A 209 6.67 -24.79 -9.63
N PHE A 210 7.23 -25.28 -8.52
CA PHE A 210 6.58 -26.26 -7.65
C PHE A 210 5.32 -25.69 -6.97
N THR A 211 5.41 -24.50 -6.37
CA THR A 211 4.25 -23.85 -5.75
C THR A 211 3.20 -23.47 -6.79
N ARG A 212 3.63 -23.12 -8.01
CA ARG A 212 2.72 -22.85 -9.13
C ARG A 212 2.03 -24.11 -9.65
N ALA A 213 2.76 -25.23 -9.77
CA ALA A 213 2.21 -26.51 -10.21
C ALA A 213 1.12 -27.01 -9.25
N GLN A 214 1.36 -26.87 -7.94
CA GLN A 214 0.37 -27.24 -6.92
C GLN A 214 -0.81 -26.25 -6.84
N SER A 215 -0.53 -24.94 -6.89
CA SER A 215 -1.60 -23.94 -6.76
C SER A 215 -2.47 -23.84 -8.02
N LYS A 216 -1.91 -24.15 -9.20
CA LYS A 216 -2.53 -23.96 -10.53
C LYS A 216 -3.11 -22.54 -10.71
N VAL A 217 -2.58 -21.53 -10.00
CA VAL A 217 -3.06 -20.14 -10.08
C VAL A 217 -2.33 -19.38 -11.20
N ARG A 218 -3.09 -18.69 -12.07
CA ARG A 218 -2.52 -17.84 -13.12
C ARG A 218 -1.74 -16.65 -12.55
N LYS A 219 -0.62 -16.32 -13.22
CA LYS A 219 0.26 -15.17 -12.95
C LYS A 219 -0.50 -13.84 -12.75
N ARG A 220 -1.55 -13.59 -13.54
CA ARG A 220 -2.36 -12.37 -13.45
C ARG A 220 -3.07 -12.20 -12.10
N HIS A 221 -3.49 -13.29 -11.46
CA HIS A 221 -4.16 -13.26 -10.15
C HIS A 221 -3.17 -13.01 -9.04
N ILE A 222 -1.96 -13.56 -9.15
CA ILE A 222 -0.84 -13.27 -8.24
C ILE A 222 -0.45 -11.80 -8.35
N PHE A 223 -0.29 -11.28 -9.58
CA PHE A 223 0.00 -9.87 -9.82
C PHE A 223 -1.08 -8.96 -9.22
N ARG A 224 -2.36 -9.30 -9.44
CA ARG A 224 -3.49 -8.58 -8.86
C ARG A 224 -3.40 -8.55 -7.32
N ALA A 225 -3.22 -9.71 -6.68
CA ALA A 225 -3.08 -9.80 -5.23
C ALA A 225 -1.89 -8.98 -4.71
N ALA A 226 -0.75 -9.03 -5.40
CA ALA A 226 0.43 -8.26 -5.08
C ALA A 226 0.18 -6.75 -5.16
N ALA A 227 -0.45 -6.29 -6.26
CA ALA A 227 -0.73 -4.88 -6.47
C ALA A 227 -1.59 -4.31 -5.33
N TYR A 228 -2.75 -4.93 -5.06
CA TYR A 228 -3.67 -4.42 -4.03
C TYR A 228 -3.20 -4.64 -2.59
N SER A 229 -2.16 -5.46 -2.35
CA SER A 229 -1.53 -5.56 -1.03
C SER A 229 -0.90 -4.23 -0.57
N LEU A 230 -0.59 -3.34 -1.51
CA LEU A 230 -0.03 -2.00 -1.28
C LEU A 230 -1.09 -0.96 -0.89
N ALA A 231 -2.35 -1.35 -0.74
CA ALA A 231 -3.44 -0.44 -0.39
C ALA A 231 -3.22 0.41 0.88
N PRO A 232 -2.52 -0.04 1.95
CA PRO A 232 -2.29 0.78 3.14
C PRO A 232 -1.31 1.92 2.96
N ILE A 233 -0.52 1.96 1.87
CA ILE A 233 0.54 2.96 1.69
C ILE A 233 0.04 4.39 1.95
N PRO A 234 -1.07 4.88 1.36
CA PRO A 234 -1.60 6.20 1.66
C PRO A 234 -1.91 6.45 3.13
N LEU A 235 -2.38 5.44 3.87
CA LEU A 235 -2.68 5.57 5.29
C LEU A 235 -1.41 5.70 6.13
N ILE A 236 -0.37 4.95 5.78
CA ILE A 236 0.95 5.08 6.40
C ILE A 236 1.48 6.49 6.16
N PHE A 237 1.48 6.97 4.91
CA PHE A 237 1.90 8.34 4.59
C PHE A 237 1.07 9.40 5.30
N LEU A 238 -0.25 9.22 5.39
CA LEU A 238 -1.13 10.13 6.13
C LEU A 238 -0.79 10.14 7.62
N SER A 239 -0.60 8.97 8.24
CA SER A 239 -0.22 8.83 9.65
C SER A 239 1.14 9.48 9.94
N THR A 240 2.13 9.22 9.09
CA THR A 240 3.45 9.84 9.19
C THR A 240 3.35 11.35 9.03
N ALA A 241 2.59 11.84 8.04
CA ALA A 241 2.43 13.26 7.79
C ALA A 241 1.73 13.98 8.96
N ILE A 242 0.67 13.37 9.52
CA ILE A 242 -0.01 13.86 10.73
C ILE A 242 0.95 13.87 11.92
N SER A 243 1.82 12.86 12.06
CA SER A 243 2.80 12.79 13.15
C SER A 243 3.90 13.86 13.02
N LEU A 244 4.25 14.25 11.79
CA LEU A 244 5.27 15.25 11.52
C LEU A 244 4.79 16.70 11.77
N VAL A 245 3.50 17.00 11.53
CA VAL A 245 2.96 18.36 11.70
C VAL A 245 3.18 18.89 13.12
N PRO A 246 2.73 18.24 14.21
CA PRO A 246 2.98 18.70 15.57
C PRO A 246 4.46 18.78 15.90
N SER A 247 5.29 17.87 15.37
CA SER A 247 6.72 17.86 15.66
C SER A 247 7.42 19.10 15.11
N THR A 248 7.12 19.49 13.86
CA THR A 248 7.70 20.68 13.23
C THR A 248 7.16 21.97 13.83
N THR A 249 5.85 22.00 14.09
CA THR A 249 5.19 23.13 14.75
C THR A 249 5.71 23.36 16.16
N LEU A 250 5.74 22.34 17.02
CA LEU A 250 6.20 22.49 18.41
C LEU A 250 7.68 22.92 18.48
N MET A 251 8.54 22.44 17.57
CA MET A 251 9.96 22.86 17.51
C MET A 251 10.14 24.35 17.23
N MET A 252 9.24 24.95 16.45
CA MET A 252 9.31 26.38 16.13
C MET A 252 8.94 27.25 17.34
N TRP A 253 8.00 26.82 18.18
CA TRP A 253 7.54 27.62 19.32
C TRP A 253 8.55 27.73 20.46
N PHE A 254 9.54 26.84 20.54
CA PHE A 254 10.59 26.90 21.56
C PHE A 254 11.89 27.43 20.95
N PRO A 255 12.51 28.48 21.53
CA PRO A 255 13.78 28.98 21.03
C PRO A 255 14.84 27.87 21.03
N ARG A 256 15.55 27.73 19.90
CA ARG A 256 16.68 26.80 19.72
C ARG A 256 17.68 27.02 20.87
N GLY A 257 17.93 25.97 21.65
CA GLY A 257 18.87 26.00 22.78
C GLY A 257 18.22 26.17 24.15
N SER A 258 16.90 26.38 24.23
CA SER A 258 16.21 26.27 25.52
C SER A 258 16.22 24.82 26.01
N ILE A 259 16.34 24.62 27.32
CA ILE A 259 16.26 23.29 27.97
C ILE A 259 14.93 22.62 27.62
N TYR A 260 13.87 23.44 27.46
CA TYR A 260 12.57 23.01 26.96
C TYR A 260 12.63 22.55 25.49
N SER A 261 13.32 23.24 24.58
CA SER A 261 13.50 22.74 23.20
C SER A 261 14.21 21.38 23.15
N LEU A 262 15.20 21.14 24.01
CA LEU A 262 15.91 19.85 24.11
C LEU A 262 15.05 18.75 24.75
N ALA A 263 14.30 19.07 25.81
CA ALA A 263 13.37 18.13 26.45
C ALA A 263 12.19 17.79 25.54
N THR A 264 11.61 18.79 24.86
CA THR A 264 10.55 18.63 23.87
C THR A 264 11.07 17.93 22.61
N PHE A 265 12.30 18.19 22.17
CA PHE A 265 12.97 17.42 21.10
C PHE A 265 13.20 15.98 21.50
N ASN A 266 13.61 15.69 22.73
CA ASN A 266 13.78 14.32 23.22
C ASN A 266 12.44 13.60 23.42
N LEU A 267 11.40 14.31 23.85
CA LEU A 267 10.04 13.78 23.96
C LEU A 267 9.37 13.60 22.59
N LEU A 268 9.62 14.46 21.60
CA LEU A 268 9.06 14.34 20.24
C LEU A 268 9.89 13.46 19.31
N SER A 269 11.21 13.34 19.53
CA SER A 269 12.08 12.32 18.90
C SER A 269 11.79 10.92 19.42
N THR A 270 10.90 10.78 20.41
CA THR A 270 10.07 9.58 20.56
C THR A 270 9.03 9.41 19.44
N SER A 271 9.26 9.95 18.24
CA SER A 271 8.72 9.45 16.97
C SER A 271 9.36 8.09 16.59
N ALA A 272 10.48 7.72 17.22
CA ALA A 272 11.11 6.42 17.04
C ALA A 272 10.20 5.16 17.26
N PRO A 273 9.25 5.15 18.20
CA PRO A 273 8.23 4.12 18.36
C PRO A 273 7.12 4.23 17.30
N THR A 274 6.67 5.43 16.91
CA THR A 274 5.48 5.58 16.04
C THR A 274 5.71 4.94 14.68
N TRP A 275 6.85 5.20 14.02
CA TRP A 275 7.16 4.53 12.75
C TRP A 275 7.28 3.01 12.91
N ARG A 276 7.80 2.50 14.03
CA ARG A 276 7.85 1.05 14.29
C ARG A 276 6.45 0.45 14.39
N PHE A 277 5.54 1.11 15.10
CA PHE A 277 4.15 0.67 15.20
C PHE A 277 3.47 0.69 13.82
N GLU A 278 3.68 1.73 13.02
CA GLU A 278 3.19 1.82 11.64
C GLU A 278 3.66 0.62 10.79
N TRP A 279 4.95 0.27 10.87
CA TRP A 279 5.48 -0.90 10.16
C TRP A 279 4.93 -2.22 10.67
N ILE A 280 4.80 -2.40 11.99
CA ILE A 280 4.19 -3.61 12.55
C ILE A 280 2.76 -3.76 12.05
N ILE A 281 1.98 -2.68 12.06
CA ILE A 281 0.62 -2.66 11.52
C ILE A 281 0.62 -2.98 10.03
N ALA A 282 1.53 -2.39 9.25
CA ALA A 282 1.66 -2.64 7.81
C ALA A 282 2.00 -4.10 7.49
N LEU A 283 2.92 -4.70 8.26
CA LEU A 283 3.30 -6.12 8.12
C LEU A 283 2.17 -7.05 8.54
N ALA A 284 1.50 -6.77 9.66
CA ALA A 284 0.34 -7.54 10.12
C ALA A 284 -0.80 -7.49 9.09
N TRP A 285 -1.04 -6.30 8.53
CA TRP A 285 -1.98 -6.11 7.44
C TRP A 285 -1.58 -6.92 6.20
N PHE A 286 -0.31 -6.85 5.78
CA PHE A 286 0.18 -7.55 4.60
C PHE A 286 0.02 -9.08 4.75
N PHE A 287 0.32 -9.61 5.94
CA PHE A 287 0.08 -11.01 6.27
C PHE A 287 -1.41 -11.37 6.21
N LEU A 288 -2.28 -10.56 6.83
CA LEU A 288 -3.74 -10.75 6.77
C LEU A 288 -4.27 -10.70 5.34
N TRP A 289 -3.73 -9.79 4.52
CA TRP A 289 -4.07 -9.66 3.11
C TRP A 289 -3.79 -10.96 2.34
N TRP A 290 -2.58 -11.50 2.47
CA TRP A 290 -2.20 -12.75 1.80
C TRP A 290 -2.91 -13.97 2.37
N LEU A 291 -3.17 -14.03 3.67
CA LEU A 291 -4.05 -15.03 4.27
C LEU A 291 -5.42 -15.05 3.58
N CYS A 292 -6.04 -13.87 3.43
CA CYS A 292 -7.34 -13.74 2.75
C CYS A 292 -7.23 -14.06 1.25
N ALA A 293 -6.17 -13.62 0.58
CA ALA A 293 -5.95 -13.88 -0.83
C ALA A 293 -5.85 -15.39 -1.11
N LEU A 294 -5.05 -16.12 -0.33
CA LEU A 294 -4.86 -17.57 -0.51
C LEU A 294 -6.12 -18.37 -0.16
N LYS A 295 -6.76 -18.05 0.98
CA LYS A 295 -7.92 -18.79 1.50
C LYS A 295 -9.22 -18.47 0.76
N ILE A 296 -9.54 -17.18 0.60
CA ILE A 296 -10.84 -16.72 0.08
C ILE A 296 -10.73 -16.43 -1.42
N GLY A 297 -9.69 -15.70 -1.85
CA GLY A 297 -9.51 -15.28 -3.23
C GLY A 297 -9.17 -16.44 -4.16
N PHE A 298 -8.07 -17.12 -3.91
CA PHE A 298 -7.55 -18.20 -4.74
C PHE A 298 -8.18 -19.55 -4.42
N ARG A 299 -8.81 -19.68 -3.23
CA ARG A 299 -9.44 -20.92 -2.75
C ARG A 299 -8.46 -22.10 -2.82
N MET A 300 -7.24 -21.89 -2.32
CA MET A 300 -6.24 -22.94 -2.28
C MET A 300 -6.59 -23.96 -1.18
N ARG A 301 -6.48 -25.26 -1.48
CA ARG A 301 -6.71 -26.34 -0.50
C ARG A 301 -5.69 -26.24 0.65
N ASP A 302 -4.42 -26.13 0.29
CA ASP A 302 -3.29 -26.09 1.24
C ASP A 302 -2.79 -24.65 1.47
N TRP A 303 -3.73 -23.71 1.64
CA TRP A 303 -3.43 -22.28 1.79
C TRP A 303 -2.50 -21.99 2.97
N LEU A 304 -2.58 -22.77 4.06
CA LEU A 304 -1.76 -22.56 5.26
C LEU A 304 -0.30 -22.93 5.00
N ALA A 305 -0.05 -24.08 4.36
CA ALA A 305 1.31 -24.50 3.98
C ALA A 305 1.95 -23.49 3.03
N ALA A 306 1.19 -22.99 2.04
CA ALA A 306 1.64 -21.94 1.14
C ALA A 306 2.00 -20.64 1.90
N LEU A 307 1.14 -20.21 2.82
CA LEU A 307 1.37 -19.00 3.63
C LEU A 307 2.63 -19.13 4.49
N LEU A 308 2.82 -20.27 5.17
CA LEU A 308 4.00 -20.52 6.01
C LEU A 308 5.28 -20.56 5.16
N ALA A 309 5.25 -21.23 4.01
CA ALA A 309 6.38 -21.28 3.09
C ALA A 309 6.76 -19.89 2.55
N MET A 310 5.77 -19.04 2.26
CA MET A 310 6.00 -17.66 1.84
C MET A 310 6.51 -16.76 2.97
N SER A 311 6.12 -17.06 4.21
CA SER A 311 6.52 -16.28 5.40
C SER A 311 7.93 -16.61 5.88
N ALA A 312 8.41 -17.84 5.65
CA ALA A 312 9.71 -18.29 6.16
C ALA A 312 10.89 -17.40 5.71
N PRO A 313 11.08 -17.05 4.41
CA PRO A 313 12.17 -16.16 4.00
C PRO A 313 12.08 -14.78 4.64
N VAL A 314 10.86 -14.27 4.83
CA VAL A 314 10.61 -12.96 5.43
C VAL A 314 10.99 -12.96 6.91
N ILE A 315 10.59 -14.00 7.64
CA ILE A 315 10.95 -14.18 9.05
C ILE A 315 12.46 -14.32 9.18
N VAL A 316 13.09 -15.18 8.38
CA VAL A 316 14.55 -15.38 8.40
C VAL A 316 15.28 -14.08 8.08
N ALA A 317 14.92 -13.38 6.99
CA ALA A 317 15.54 -12.10 6.63
C ALA A 317 15.37 -11.04 7.72
N THR A 318 14.19 -10.97 8.35
CA THR A 318 13.92 -10.03 9.45
C THR A 318 14.77 -10.36 10.67
N VAL A 319 14.85 -11.63 11.07
CA VAL A 319 15.68 -12.10 12.18
C VAL A 319 17.16 -11.81 11.90
N LEU A 320 17.64 -12.06 10.69
CA LEU A 320 19.03 -11.76 10.30
C LEU A 320 19.33 -10.26 10.35
N LEU A 321 18.44 -9.41 9.82
CA LEU A 321 18.61 -7.96 9.83
C LEU A 321 18.60 -7.39 11.26
N ILE A 322 17.82 -7.99 12.17
CA ILE A 322 17.80 -7.60 13.58
C ILE A 322 19.05 -8.09 14.31
N SER A 323 19.43 -9.36 14.11
CA SER A 323 20.53 -10.02 14.84
C SER A 323 21.90 -9.51 14.41
N PHE A 324 22.10 -9.27 13.12
CA PHE A 324 23.37 -8.78 12.56
C PHE A 324 23.40 -7.27 12.39
N ARG A 325 22.46 -6.55 13.03
CA ARG A 325 22.35 -5.09 12.91
C ARG A 325 23.68 -4.41 13.21
N ASP A 326 24.27 -4.70 14.37
CA ASP A 326 25.46 -3.99 14.83
C ASP A 326 26.73 -4.41 14.05
N ALA A 327 26.77 -5.65 13.54
CA ALA A 327 27.84 -6.11 12.64
C ALA A 327 27.78 -5.41 11.26
N PHE A 328 26.58 -5.24 10.70
CA PHE A 328 26.38 -4.48 9.45
C PHE A 328 26.79 -3.01 9.60
N LEU A 329 26.47 -2.41 10.76
CA LEU A 329 26.88 -1.03 11.08
C LEU A 329 28.39 -0.87 11.15
N PHE A 330 29.08 -1.87 11.70
CA PHE A 330 30.53 -1.86 11.80
C PHE A 330 31.19 -1.97 10.41
N TYR A 331 30.70 -2.87 9.55
CA TYR A 331 31.27 -3.07 8.21
C TYR A 331 31.17 -1.81 7.33
N PHE A 332 30.04 -1.10 7.36
CA PHE A 332 29.85 0.12 6.56
C PHE A 332 30.60 1.35 7.07
N ARG A 333 31.13 1.35 8.30
CA ARG A 333 31.98 2.45 8.81
C ARG A 333 33.44 2.35 8.37
N LEU A 334 33.86 1.20 7.84
CA LEU A 334 35.24 0.94 7.42
C LEU A 334 35.52 1.30 5.95
N TRP A 335 34.48 1.67 5.21
CA TRP A 335 34.52 2.13 3.82
C TRP A 335 34.00 3.56 3.76
#